data_AF-A0A831KBR1-F1
#
_entry.id   AF-A0A831KBR1-F1
#
_cell.length_a   1.000
_cell.length_b   1.000
_cell.length_c   1.000
_cell.angle_alpha   90.00
_cell.angle_beta   90.00
_cell.angle_gamma   90.00
#
_symmetry.space_group_name_H-M   'P 1'
#
loop_
_entity.id
_entity.type
_entity.pdbx_description
1 polymer ?
#
loop_
_entity_poly.entity_id
_entity_poly.type
_entity_poly.pdbx_seq_one_letter_code
_entity_poly.pdbx_strand_id
1 'polypeptide(L)' 'MIIARVIGTVVATRKHENLVGSKIQVIQPLDPRTEEPQGGTLVAIDAVGAGVGERVF' A
#
# COMPACT_ATOMS: atom_id res chain seq x y z
N MET A 1 9.82 2.27 -8.62
CA MET A 1 9.50 1.12 -7.75
C MET A 1 10.16 1.39 -6.42
N ILE A 2 9.44 1.23 -5.32
CA ILE A 2 9.90 1.58 -3.97
C ILE A 2 9.56 0.42 -3.04
N ILE A 3 10.46 0.09 -2.12
CA ILE A 3 10.16 -0.93 -1.13
C ILE A 3 9.22 -0.35 -0.09
N ALA A 4 8.15 -1.07 0.25
CA ALA A 4 7.21 -0.65 1.27
C ALA A 4 6.68 -1.83 2.08
N ARG A 5 6.08 -1.54 3.22
CA ARG A 5 5.28 -2.50 4.00
C ARG A 5 3.82 -2.08 3.98
N VAL A 6 2.92 -3.03 3.76
CA VAL A 6 1.49 -2.79 3.90
C VAL A 6 1.16 -2.63 5.37
N ILE A 7 0.57 -1.50 5.74
CA ILE A 7 0.23 -1.18 7.14
C ILE A 7 -1.28 -1.09 7.40
N GLY A 8 -2.11 -1.16 6.35
CA GLY A 8 -3.56 -1.14 6.51
C GLY A 8 -4.34 -1.19 5.19
N THR A 9 -5.66 -1.13 5.31
CA THR A 9 -6.61 -1.15 4.20
C THR A 9 -7.45 0.11 4.20
N VAL A 10 -7.71 0.68 3.03
CA VAL A 10 -8.59 1.85 2.87
C VAL A 10 -9.97 1.39 2.40
N VAL A 11 -11.02 1.86 3.07
CA VAL A 11 -12.39 1.71 2.61
C VAL A 11 -12.91 3.06 2.11
N ALA A 12 -13.28 3.12 0.84
CA ALA A 12 -13.83 4.32 0.20
C ALA A 12 -15.16 3.99 -0.49
N THR A 13 -16.26 4.55 0.03
CA THR A 13 -17.62 4.38 -0.50
C THR A 13 -17.84 5.23 -1.75
N ARG A 14 -17.33 6.47 -1.76
CA ARG A 14 -17.31 7.34 -2.95
C ARG A 14 -15.91 7.35 -3.55
N LYS A 15 -15.79 6.86 -4.78
CA LYS A 15 -14.54 6.77 -5.54
C LYS A 15 -14.85 6.75 -7.04
N HIS A 16 -13.82 6.95 -7.85
CA HIS A 16 -13.94 6.84 -9.30
C HIS A 16 -14.37 5.42 -9.69
N GLU A 17 -15.17 5.29 -10.75
CA GLU A 17 -15.71 4.00 -11.23
C GLU A 17 -14.62 2.97 -11.53
N ASN A 18 -13.51 3.39 -12.13
CA ASN A 18 -12.33 2.55 -12.37
C ASN A 18 -11.66 1.96 -11.11
N LEU A 19 -12.02 2.43 -9.91
CA LEU A 19 -11.51 1.91 -8.63
C LEU A 19 -12.50 0.95 -7.95
N VAL A 20 -13.67 0.70 -8.55
CA VAL A 20 -14.63 -0.27 -8.03
C VAL A 20 -14.04 -1.68 -8.19
N GLY A 21 -14.17 -2.50 -7.14
CA GLY A 21 -13.59 -3.85 -7.09
C GLY A 21 -12.08 -3.90 -6.79
N SER A 22 -11.38 -2.76 -6.83
CA SER A 22 -9.96 -2.68 -6.45
C SER A 22 -9.79 -2.76 -4.93
N LYS A 23 -8.78 -3.51 -4.49
CA LYS A 23 -8.35 -3.52 -3.09
C LYS A 23 -7.36 -2.39 -2.87
N ILE A 24 -7.70 -1.47 -1.97
CA ILE A 24 -6.93 -0.24 -1.72
C ILE A 24 -6.23 -0.39 -0.36
N GLN A 25 -4.92 -0.17 -0.32
CA GLN A 25 -4.10 -0.36 0.86
C GLN A 25 -3.26 0.87 1.19
N VAL A 26 -2.97 1.03 2.49
CA VAL A 26 -2.00 1.99 2.98
C VAL A 26 -0.66 1.29 3.12
N ILE A 27 0.38 1.87 2.53
CA ILE A 27 1.75 1.37 2.58
C ILE A 27 2.67 2.39 3.24
N GLN A 28 3.66 1.91 4.00
CA GLN A 28 4.77 2.70 4.50
C GLN A 28 6.00 2.39 3.65
N PRO A 29 6.51 3.34 2.85
CA PRO A 29 7.80 3.15 2.19
C PRO A 29 8.90 2.91 3.22
N LEU A 30 9.85 2.04 2.88
CA LEU A 30 10.94 1.62 3.74
C LEU A 30 12.28 1.92 3.05
N ASP A 31 13.29 2.26 3.84
CA ASP A 31 14.66 2.25 3.36
C ASP A 31 15.06 0.81 2.99
N PRO A 32 15.54 0.55 1.76
CA PRO A 32 15.87 -0.81 1.31
C PRO A 32 16.95 -1.51 2.12
N ARG A 33 17.84 -0.75 2.79
CA ARG A 33 19.00 -1.25 3.55
C ARG A 33 18.68 -1.44 5.02
N THR A 34 17.95 -0.50 5.63
CA THR A 34 17.70 -0.53 7.09
C THR A 34 16.32 -1.08 7.46
N GLU A 35 15.39 -1.21 6.49
CA GLU A 35 13.96 -1.50 6.71
C GLU A 35 13.21 -0.46 7.55
N GLU A 36 13.85 0.66 7.88
CA GLU A 36 13.21 1.73 8.63
C GLU A 36 12.22 2.51 7.76
N PRO A 37 11.13 3.04 8.33
CA PRO A 37 10.19 3.90 7.62
C PRO A 37 10.89 5.09 6.95
N GLN A 38 10.69 5.25 5.63
CA GLN A 38 11.25 6.34 4.84
C GLN A 38 10.15 7.21 4.24
N GLY A 39 9.97 8.42 4.76
CA GLY A 39 8.98 9.37 4.25
C GLY A 39 7.53 9.05 4.64
N GLY A 40 6.59 9.70 3.94
CA GLY A 40 5.16 9.61 4.23
C GLY A 40 4.51 8.32 3.74
N THR A 41 3.40 7.94 4.37
CA THR A 41 2.58 6.82 3.93
C THR A 41 1.90 7.12 2.60
N LEU A 42 1.65 6.08 1.82
CA LEU A 42 1.03 6.17 0.49
C LEU A 42 -0.19 5.26 0.42
N VAL A 43 -1.09 5.57 -0.51
CA VAL A 43 -2.24 4.71 -0.85
C VAL A 43 -1.94 4.03 -2.18
N ALA A 44 -2.06 2.71 -2.21
CA ALA A 44 -1.79 1.89 -3.39
C ALA A 44 -2.96 0.95 -3.70
N ILE A 45 -3.11 0.58 -4.96
CA ILE A 45 -4.01 -0.50 -5.39
C ILE A 45 -3.22 -1.80 -5.35
N ASP A 46 -3.75 -2.80 -4.66
CA ASP A 46 -3.19 -4.14 -4.63
C ASP A 46 -3.59 -4.90 -5.91
N ALA A 47 -2.57 -5.36 -6.65
CA ALA A 47 -2.74 -6.10 -7.90
C ALA A 47 -2.39 -7.61 -7.78
N VAL A 48 -1.80 -8.04 -6.66
CA VAL A 48 -1.24 -9.39 -6.50
C VAL A 48 -1.80 -10.15 -5.29
N GLY A 49 -2.58 -9.49 -4.44
CA GLY A 49 -3.20 -10.08 -3.25
C GLY A 49 -2.47 -9.81 -1.93
N ALA A 50 -1.66 -8.75 -1.85
CA ALA A 50 -0.82 -8.46 -0.69
C ALA A 50 -1.60 -8.18 0.61
N GLY A 51 -1.11 -8.67 1.74
CA GLY A 51 -1.72 -8.53 3.07
C GLY A 51 -1.05 -7.47 3.95
N VAL A 52 -1.73 -7.06 5.03
CA VAL A 52 -1.11 -6.20 6.06
C VAL A 52 0.08 -6.94 6.68
N GLY A 53 1.20 -6.23 6.83
CA GLY A 53 2.47 -6.77 7.33
C GLY A 53 3.43 -7.22 6.22
N GLU A 54 2.93 -7.42 4.99
CA GLU A 54 3.77 -7.89 3.89
C GLU A 54 4.66 -6.77 3.31
N ARG A 55 5.86 -7.17 2.85
CA ARG A 55 6.81 -6.30 2.16
C ARG A 55 6.57 -6.39 0.65
N VAL A 56 6.38 -5.24 0.01
CA VAL A 56 6.03 -5.08 -1.42
C VAL A 56 6.99 -4.11 -2.11
N PHE A 57 6.96 -4.03 -3.46
CA PHE A 57 7.86 -3.17 -4.26
C PHE A 57 7.20 -2.55 -5.50
#